data_AF-A0A6I9PKN2-F1
#
_entry.id   AF-A0A6I9PKN2-F1
#
_cell.length_a   1.000
_cell.length_b   1.000
_cell.length_c   1.000
_cell.angle_alpha   90.00
_cell.angle_beta   90.00
_cell.angle_gamma   90.00
#
_symmetry.space_group_name_H-M   'P 1'
#
loop_
_entity.id
_entity.type
_entity.pdbx_description
1 polymer ?
#
loop_
_entity_poly.entity_id
_entity_poly.type
_entity_poly.pdbx_seq_one_letter_code
_entity_poly.pdbx_strand_id
1 'polypeptide(L)'
;MEILGKVSTHQLKDDGENELVTEENKEEYISLLTDWRFTRGVEEQTKAFLDGFNEVVPLEWLRYFDEKELELMLCGMQEIDMADWQKNTIYRHYTKNSKQIHWFWQVVKEMDNEKRIRLLQFVTGTCRLPVGGFTELIGSNGPQKFCIDKVGKETWLPRSHTW
;
A
#
# COMPACT_ATOMS: atom_id res chain seq x y z
N MET A 1 -22.84 9.76 3.11
CA MET A 1 -22.56 8.43 2.53
C MET A 1 -23.86 7.85 2.02
N GLU A 2 -23.85 7.18 0.86
CA GLU A 2 -25.01 6.43 0.40
C GLU A 2 -24.93 5.00 0.95
N ILE A 3 -25.87 4.65 1.82
CA ILE A 3 -26.05 3.27 2.30
C ILE A 3 -27.44 2.84 1.87
N LEU A 4 -27.53 1.75 1.11
CA LEU A 4 -28.81 1.22 0.59
C LEU A 4 -29.66 2.28 -0.15
N GLY A 5 -29.02 3.16 -0.93
CA GLY A 5 -29.72 4.21 -1.69
C GLY A 5 -30.02 5.49 -0.93
N LYS A 6 -29.69 5.58 0.37
CA LYS A 6 -29.99 6.75 1.20
C LYS A 6 -28.72 7.52 1.55
N VAL A 7 -28.71 8.82 1.21
CA VAL A 7 -27.63 9.74 1.58
C VAL A 7 -27.80 10.15 3.05
N SER A 8 -26.79 9.87 3.87
CA SER A 8 -26.67 10.31 5.26
C SER A 8 -25.49 11.26 5.45
N THR A 9 -25.65 12.26 6.32
CA THR A 9 -24.57 13.15 6.77
C THR A 9 -23.98 12.61 8.07
N HIS A 10 -22.67 12.76 8.24
CA HIS A 10 -21.94 12.37 9.44
C HIS A 10 -20.99 13.51 9.82
N GLN A 11 -21.07 14.00 11.06
CA GLN A 11 -20.15 15.01 11.57
C GLN A 11 -18.80 14.37 11.91
N LEU A 12 -17.69 14.98 11.50
CA LEU A 12 -16.35 14.40 11.73
C LEU A 12 -15.87 14.56 13.18
N LYS A 13 -16.40 15.55 13.89
CA LYS A 13 -16.21 15.81 15.31
C LYS A 13 -17.48 16.47 15.87
N ASP A 14 -17.54 16.60 17.19
CA ASP A 14 -18.64 17.30 17.87
C ASP A 14 -18.80 18.73 17.33
N ASP A 15 -20.02 19.11 16.95
CA ASP A 15 -20.38 20.40 16.34
C ASP A 15 -19.65 20.69 15.01
N GLY A 16 -19.07 19.66 14.37
CA GLY A 16 -18.25 19.81 13.16
C GLY A 16 -19.03 20.25 11.92
N GLU A 17 -20.37 20.23 11.94
CA GLU A 17 -21.18 20.82 10.87
C GLU A 17 -21.17 22.35 10.85
N ASN A 18 -20.89 22.97 12.00
CA ASN A 18 -20.88 24.42 12.17
C ASN A 18 -19.47 25.02 12.09
N GLU A 19 -18.44 24.18 12.04
CA GLU A 19 -17.04 24.61 11.92
C GLU A 19 -16.58 24.59 10.46
N LEU A 20 -16.16 25.76 9.96
CA LEU A 20 -15.59 25.85 8.62
C LEU A 20 -14.16 25.30 8.61
N VAL A 21 -13.82 24.54 7.58
CA VAL A 21 -12.43 24.14 7.33
C VAL A 21 -11.65 25.35 6.82
N THR A 22 -10.55 25.67 7.51
CA THR A 22 -9.63 26.77 7.24
C THR A 22 -8.21 26.23 7.05
N GLU A 23 -7.29 27.09 6.62
CA GLU A 23 -5.87 26.72 6.53
C GLU A 23 -5.26 26.35 7.90
N GLU A 24 -5.84 26.85 9.00
CA GLU A 24 -5.36 26.61 10.37
C GLU A 24 -5.81 25.24 10.90
N ASN A 25 -7.01 24.76 10.54
CA ASN A 25 -7.56 23.47 11.02
C ASN A 25 -7.54 22.34 9.97
N LYS A 26 -7.02 22.57 8.76
CA LYS A 26 -7.04 21.58 7.67
C LYS A 26 -6.38 20.24 8.00
N GLU A 27 -5.33 20.22 8.82
CA GLU A 27 -4.62 18.97 9.16
C GLU A 27 -5.50 18.08 10.05
N GLU A 28 -6.25 18.68 10.99
CA GLU A 28 -7.26 17.97 11.79
C GLU A 28 -8.35 17.41 10.87
N TYR A 29 -8.86 18.24 9.95
CA TYR A 29 -9.86 17.81 8.97
C TYR A 29 -9.37 16.63 8.12
N ILE A 30 -8.13 16.67 7.63
CA ILE A 30 -7.53 15.57 6.84
C ILE A 30 -7.43 14.29 7.67
N SER A 31 -7.00 14.38 8.93
CA SER A 31 -6.92 13.23 9.84
C SER A 31 -8.30 12.60 10.04
N LEU A 32 -9.29 13.41 10.45
CA LEU A 32 -10.65 12.93 10.71
C LEU A 32 -11.31 12.35 9.45
N LEU A 33 -11.10 13.00 8.29
CA LEU A 33 -11.63 12.51 7.02
C LEU A 33 -10.98 11.18 6.62
N THR A 34 -9.69 11.01 6.89
CA THR A 34 -8.95 9.78 6.60
C THR A 34 -9.45 8.63 7.48
N ASP A 35 -9.54 8.85 8.80
CA ASP A 35 -10.08 7.86 9.74
C ASP A 35 -11.50 7.46 9.34
N TRP A 36 -12.36 8.45 9.11
CA TRP A 36 -13.74 8.20 8.66
C TRP A 36 -13.78 7.45 7.32
N ARG A 37 -12.87 7.72 6.38
CA ARG A 37 -12.83 7.03 5.09
C ARG A 37 -12.53 5.54 5.24
N PHE A 38 -11.72 5.16 6.22
CA PHE A 38 -11.35 3.77 6.51
C PHE A 38 -12.38 3.02 7.35
N THR A 39 -13.10 3.71 8.25
CA THR A 39 -14.07 3.05 9.14
C THR A 39 -15.48 3.00 8.59
N ARG A 40 -15.90 4.02 7.81
CA ARG A 40 -17.31 4.24 7.46
C ARG A 40 -18.00 3.01 6.85
N GLY A 41 -19.10 2.58 7.47
CA GLY A 41 -20.01 1.55 6.97
C GLY A 41 -19.47 0.12 7.06
N VAL A 42 -18.32 -0.07 7.70
CA VAL A 42 -17.66 -1.37 7.90
C VAL A 42 -17.30 -1.62 9.37
N GLU A 43 -17.73 -0.76 10.29
CA GLU A 43 -17.35 -0.82 11.71
C GLU A 43 -17.81 -2.12 12.38
N GLU A 44 -19.09 -2.48 12.22
CA GLU A 44 -19.66 -3.69 12.82
C GLU A 44 -19.04 -4.96 12.23
N GLN A 45 -18.80 -4.97 10.92
CA GLN A 45 -18.21 -6.09 10.18
C GLN A 45 -16.74 -6.29 10.56
N THR A 46 -15.99 -5.19 10.69
CA THR A 46 -14.58 -5.23 11.12
C THR A 46 -14.49 -5.71 12.56
N LYS A 47 -15.37 -5.23 13.45
CA LYS A 47 -15.43 -5.69 14.84
C LYS A 47 -15.72 -7.19 14.91
N ALA A 48 -16.76 -7.68 14.21
CA ALA A 48 -17.11 -9.09 14.21
C ALA A 48 -15.96 -9.98 13.67
N PHE A 49 -15.24 -9.52 12.64
CA PHE A 49 -14.05 -10.19 12.14
C PHE A 49 -12.94 -10.26 13.20
N LEU A 50 -12.62 -9.15 13.84
CA LEU A 50 -11.58 -9.08 14.87
C LEU A 50 -11.93 -9.90 16.11
N ASP A 51 -13.19 -9.86 16.55
CA ASP A 51 -13.68 -10.66 17.68
C ASP A 51 -13.49 -12.16 17.40
N GLY A 52 -13.96 -12.63 16.24
CA GLY A 52 -13.79 -14.03 15.83
C GLY A 52 -12.34 -14.45 15.60
N PHE A 53 -11.50 -13.58 15.05
CA PHE A 53 -10.07 -13.86 14.92
C PHE A 53 -9.40 -13.97 16.31
N ASN A 54 -9.72 -13.05 17.22
CA ASN A 54 -9.15 -12.99 18.57
C ASN A 54 -9.55 -14.18 19.46
N GLU A 55 -10.71 -14.81 19.21
CA GLU A 55 -11.12 -16.06 19.87
C GLU A 55 -10.18 -17.23 19.57
N VAL A 56 -9.52 -17.23 18.40
CA VAL A 56 -8.63 -18.31 17.96
C VAL A 56 -7.16 -17.93 18.13
N VAL A 57 -6.80 -16.73 17.68
CA VAL A 57 -5.44 -16.18 17.74
C VAL A 57 -5.53 -14.81 18.40
N PRO A 58 -5.11 -14.68 19.69
CA PRO A 58 -5.15 -13.40 20.37
C PRO A 58 -4.39 -12.32 19.59
N LEU A 59 -5.05 -11.20 19.29
CA LEU A 59 -4.45 -10.09 18.52
C LEU A 59 -3.21 -9.53 19.21
N GLU A 60 -3.12 -9.70 20.53
CA GLU A 60 -1.96 -9.34 21.33
C GLU A 60 -0.65 -9.97 20.82
N TRP A 61 -0.71 -11.19 20.27
CA TRP A 61 0.45 -11.91 19.75
C TRP A 61 0.98 -11.30 18.46
N LEU A 62 0.14 -10.56 17.73
CA LEU A 62 0.51 -9.91 16.48
C LEU A 62 1.25 -8.57 16.68
N ARG A 63 1.39 -8.09 17.92
CA ARG A 63 1.97 -6.76 18.24
C ARG A 63 3.40 -6.53 17.73
N TYR A 64 4.13 -7.59 17.43
CA TYR A 64 5.52 -7.52 16.99
C TYR A 64 5.66 -7.44 15.47
N PHE A 65 4.56 -7.69 14.73
CA PHE A 65 4.54 -7.65 13.28
C PHE A 65 4.00 -6.31 12.79
N ASP A 66 4.63 -5.79 11.74
CA ASP A 66 4.01 -4.74 10.93
C ASP A 66 2.94 -5.32 9.98
N GLU A 67 2.23 -4.45 9.27
CA GLU A 67 1.17 -4.85 8.34
C GLU A 67 1.67 -5.75 7.19
N LYS A 68 2.94 -5.58 6.79
CA LYS A 68 3.57 -6.30 5.67
C LYS A 68 4.02 -7.69 6.10
N GLU A 69 4.53 -7.80 7.32
CA GLU A 69 4.93 -9.08 7.91
C GLU A 69 3.70 -9.95 8.19
N LEU A 70 2.60 -9.35 8.67
CA LEU A 70 1.34 -10.07 8.84
C LEU A 70 0.78 -10.56 7.50
N GLU A 71 0.81 -9.73 6.45
CA GLU A 71 0.44 -10.16 5.09
C GLU A 71 1.29 -11.36 4.64
N LEU A 72 2.60 -11.29 4.88
CA LEU A 72 3.53 -12.34 4.48
C LEU A 72 3.28 -13.66 5.23
N MET A 73 2.94 -13.59 6.52
CA MET A 73 2.57 -14.78 7.29
C MET A 73 1.29 -15.45 6.76
N LEU A 74 0.31 -14.65 6.34
CA LEU A 74 -0.97 -15.17 5.83
C LEU A 74 -0.87 -15.68 4.39
N CYS A 75 -0.11 -14.99 3.54
CA CYS A 75 -0.03 -15.30 2.10
C CYS A 75 1.15 -16.21 1.72
N GLY A 76 2.18 -16.28 2.58
CA GLY A 76 3.41 -17.01 2.34
C GLY A 76 4.42 -16.24 1.46
N MET A 77 5.67 -16.72 1.47
CA MET A 77 6.76 -16.17 0.66
C MET A 77 6.84 -16.88 -0.69
N GLN A 78 6.89 -16.10 -1.77
CA GLN A 78 7.19 -16.58 -3.12
C GLN A 78 8.62 -16.22 -3.49
N GLU A 79 9.32 -17.09 -4.22
CA GLU A 79 10.63 -16.74 -4.79
C GLU A 79 10.46 -15.75 -5.94
N ILE A 80 11.14 -14.61 -5.84
CA ILE A 80 11.07 -13.56 -6.85
C ILE A 80 12.05 -13.86 -8.00
N ASP A 81 11.51 -14.07 -9.20
CA ASP A 81 12.30 -14.14 -10.43
C ASP A 81 12.80 -12.75 -10.82
N MET A 82 14.08 -12.51 -10.53
CA MET A 82 14.78 -11.27 -10.85
C MET A 82 14.85 -10.97 -12.36
N ALA A 83 14.95 -12.01 -13.19
CA ALA A 83 15.03 -11.83 -14.63
C ALA A 83 13.67 -11.39 -15.19
N ASP A 84 12.57 -11.98 -14.69
CA ASP A 84 11.21 -11.58 -15.06
C ASP A 84 10.91 -10.15 -14.60
N TRP A 85 11.26 -9.80 -13.36
CA TRP A 85 11.04 -8.45 -12.81
C TRP A 85 11.76 -7.39 -13.65
N GLN A 86 13.05 -7.60 -13.92
CA GLN A 86 13.84 -6.65 -14.69
C GLN A 86 13.36 -6.54 -16.15
N LYS A 87 12.96 -7.66 -16.76
CA LYS A 87 12.42 -7.69 -18.13
C LYS A 87 11.11 -6.92 -18.26
N ASN A 88 10.27 -6.95 -17.23
CA ASN A 88 8.94 -6.33 -17.24
C ASN A 88 8.88 -4.96 -16.57
N THR A 89 10.01 -4.40 -16.17
CA THR A 89 10.07 -3.04 -15.63
C THR A 89 10.10 -2.00 -16.75
N ILE A 90 9.25 -0.98 -16.63
CA ILE A 90 9.27 0.22 -17.48
C ILE A 90 9.91 1.40 -16.74
N TYR A 91 10.44 2.35 -17.51
CA TYR A 91 11.14 3.51 -16.98
C TYR A 91 10.51 4.79 -17.51
N ARG A 92 10.30 5.77 -16.62
CA ARG A 92 9.89 7.13 -16.95
C ARG A 92 11.00 8.09 -16.54
N HIS A 93 11.36 9.01 -17.43
CA HIS A 93 12.46 9.97 -17.23
C HIS A 93 13.82 9.31 -16.85
N TYR A 94 13.91 8.01 -17.08
CA TYR A 94 15.08 7.15 -16.97
C TYR A 94 15.11 6.23 -18.19
N THR A 95 16.26 5.62 -18.42
CA THR A 95 16.40 4.50 -19.34
C THR A 95 17.04 3.34 -18.61
N LYS A 96 16.99 2.14 -19.20
CA LYS A 96 17.69 0.96 -18.64
C LYS A 96 19.21 1.17 -18.43
N ASN A 97 19.81 2.13 -19.13
CA ASN A 97 21.24 2.46 -19.04
C ASN A 97 21.54 3.60 -18.05
N SER A 98 20.52 4.17 -17.39
CA SER A 98 20.72 5.25 -16.43
C SER A 98 21.44 4.72 -15.18
N LYS A 99 22.37 5.54 -14.65
CA LYS A 99 23.22 5.18 -13.50
C LYS A 99 22.42 4.66 -12.31
N GLN A 100 21.34 5.37 -11.94
CA GLN A 100 20.46 5.02 -10.83
C GLN A 100 19.71 3.70 -11.06
N ILE A 101 19.37 3.37 -12.31
CA ILE A 101 18.72 2.10 -12.64
C ILE A 101 19.69 0.93 -12.52
N HIS A 102 20.94 1.09 -12.94
CA HIS A 102 21.98 0.09 -12.69
C HIS A 102 22.21 -0.15 -11.20
N TRP A 103 22.30 0.94 -10.42
CA TRP A 103 22.44 0.84 -8.96
C TRP A 103 21.23 0.17 -8.30
N PHE A 104 20.02 0.53 -8.72
CA PHE A 104 18.80 -0.12 -8.22
C PHE A 104 18.87 -1.63 -8.41
N TRP A 105 19.10 -2.11 -9.63
CA TRP A 105 19.15 -3.55 -9.89
C TRP A 105 20.34 -4.25 -9.25
N GLN A 106 21.47 -3.56 -9.07
CA GLN A 106 22.59 -4.09 -8.31
C GLN A 106 22.18 -4.37 -6.85
N VAL A 107 21.57 -3.39 -6.18
CA VAL A 107 21.12 -3.55 -4.79
C VAL A 107 20.04 -4.62 -4.69
N VAL A 108 19.04 -4.64 -5.58
CA VAL A 108 17.98 -5.66 -5.55
C VAL A 108 18.53 -7.07 -5.78
N LYS A 109 19.60 -7.21 -6.58
CA LYS A 109 20.30 -8.50 -6.75
C LYS A 109 21.02 -8.94 -5.46
N GLU A 110 21.59 -8.01 -4.72
CA GLU A 110 22.26 -8.27 -3.43
C GLU A 110 21.27 -8.54 -2.28
N MET A 111 20.01 -8.09 -2.40
CA MET A 111 18.95 -8.41 -1.46
C MET A 111 18.64 -9.92 -1.45
N ASP A 112 18.36 -10.44 -0.26
CA ASP A 112 17.69 -11.73 -0.08
C ASP A 112 16.23 -11.67 -0.54
N ASN A 113 15.58 -12.83 -0.65
CA ASN A 113 14.22 -12.91 -1.16
C ASN A 113 13.22 -12.14 -0.26
N GLU A 114 13.42 -12.12 1.05
CA GLU A 114 12.58 -11.36 1.99
C GLU A 114 12.60 -9.86 1.69
N LYS A 115 13.79 -9.25 1.54
CA LYS A 115 13.91 -7.82 1.21
C LYS A 115 13.34 -7.51 -0.17
N ARG A 116 13.44 -8.43 -1.13
CA ARG A 116 12.80 -8.28 -2.45
C ARG A 116 11.28 -8.27 -2.34
N ILE A 117 10.69 -9.12 -1.50
CA ILE A 117 9.24 -9.12 -1.24
C ILE A 117 8.83 -7.83 -0.53
N ARG A 118 9.58 -7.37 0.47
CA ARG A 118 9.30 -6.08 1.13
C ARG A 118 9.35 -4.91 0.15
N LEU A 119 10.27 -4.93 -0.82
CA LEU A 119 10.32 -3.94 -1.90
C LEU A 119 9.11 -4.07 -2.84
N LEU A 120 8.67 -5.29 -3.16
CA LEU A 120 7.46 -5.52 -3.94
C LEU A 120 6.22 -4.96 -3.23
N GLN A 121 6.04 -5.26 -1.95
CA GLN A 121 4.97 -4.71 -1.11
C GLN A 121 5.02 -3.18 -1.08
N PHE A 122 6.22 -2.61 -0.94
CA PHE A 122 6.38 -1.15 -0.95
C PHE A 122 5.87 -0.53 -2.24
N VAL A 123 6.13 -1.13 -3.41
CA VAL A 123 5.75 -0.55 -4.70
C VAL A 123 4.33 -0.91 -5.14
N THR A 124 3.86 -2.12 -4.83
CA THR A 124 2.59 -2.67 -5.35
C THR A 124 1.49 -2.78 -4.30
N GLY A 125 1.81 -2.59 -3.02
CA GLY A 125 0.87 -2.72 -1.90
C GLY A 125 0.54 -4.15 -1.49
N THR A 126 1.20 -5.18 -2.06
CA THR A 126 0.98 -6.59 -1.71
C THR A 126 2.24 -7.44 -1.91
N CYS A 127 2.34 -8.56 -1.18
CA CYS A 127 3.40 -9.55 -1.36
C CYS A 127 3.09 -10.59 -2.46
N ARG A 128 1.88 -10.55 -3.05
CA ARG A 128 1.40 -11.55 -4.00
C ARG A 128 1.75 -11.18 -5.43
N LEU A 129 2.41 -12.08 -6.16
CA LEU A 129 2.57 -11.96 -7.60
C LEU A 129 1.44 -12.66 -8.37
N PRO A 130 1.00 -12.12 -9.51
CA PRO A 130 0.13 -12.82 -10.44
C PRO A 130 0.77 -14.13 -10.93
N VAL A 131 -0.07 -15.06 -11.40
CA VAL A 131 0.39 -16.37 -11.86
C VAL A 131 1.36 -16.25 -13.04
N GLY A 132 1.15 -15.31 -13.97
CA GLY A 132 2.07 -15.03 -15.08
C GLY A 132 3.24 -14.09 -14.73
N GLY A 133 3.48 -13.83 -13.43
CA GLY A 133 4.61 -13.02 -12.95
C GLY A 133 4.45 -11.52 -13.18
N PHE A 134 5.58 -10.82 -13.34
CA PHE A 134 5.64 -9.36 -13.43
C PHE A 134 5.03 -8.78 -14.71
N THR A 135 4.83 -9.62 -15.74
CA THR A 135 4.16 -9.23 -16.98
C THR A 135 2.68 -8.89 -16.74
N GLU A 136 2.05 -9.55 -15.76
CA GLU A 136 0.61 -9.51 -15.48
C GLU A 136 0.26 -8.66 -14.26
N LEU A 137 1.17 -7.79 -13.81
CA LEU A 137 0.88 -6.87 -12.70
C LEU A 137 -0.37 -6.02 -12.99
N ILE A 138 -1.19 -5.85 -11.96
CA ILE A 138 -2.47 -5.12 -12.01
C ILE A 138 -2.38 -3.90 -11.09
N GLY A 139 -2.84 -2.77 -11.59
CA GLY A 139 -3.15 -1.59 -10.80
C GLY A 139 -4.66 -1.32 -10.77
N SER A 140 -5.05 -0.21 -10.17
CA SER A 140 -6.42 0.30 -10.02
C SER A 140 -7.16 0.41 -11.35
N ASN A 141 -6.47 0.73 -12.44
CA ASN A 141 -7.05 0.92 -13.78
C ASN A 141 -6.84 -0.27 -14.73
N GLY A 142 -6.44 -1.44 -14.21
CA GLY A 142 -6.18 -2.65 -14.98
C GLY A 142 -4.68 -2.99 -15.10
N PRO A 143 -4.24 -3.69 -16.16
CA PRO A 143 -2.85 -4.12 -16.31
C PRO A 143 -1.86 -2.95 -16.26
N GLN A 144 -0.94 -2.99 -15.30
CA GLN A 144 0.02 -1.92 -15.01
C GLN A 144 1.36 -2.53 -14.60
N LYS A 145 2.37 -2.35 -15.46
CA LYS A 145 3.73 -2.84 -15.19
C LYS A 145 4.42 -2.06 -14.07
N PHE A 146 5.35 -2.71 -13.40
CA PHE A 146 6.27 -2.09 -12.46
C PHE A 146 7.04 -0.93 -13.15
N CYS A 147 7.06 0.24 -12.53
CA CYS A 147 7.58 1.46 -13.13
C CYS A 147 8.54 2.19 -12.17
N ILE A 148 9.70 2.59 -12.67
CA ILE A 148 10.62 3.49 -11.97
C ILE A 148 10.64 4.84 -12.69
N ASP A 149 10.30 5.90 -11.96
CA ASP A 149 10.27 7.27 -12.48
C ASP A 149 11.33 8.15 -11.80
N LYS A 150 11.90 9.10 -12.55
CA LYS A 150 12.82 10.11 -11.99
C LYS A 150 12.02 11.31 -11.48
N VAL A 151 11.75 11.32 -10.19
CA VAL A 151 11.02 12.40 -9.51
C VAL A 151 11.70 12.79 -8.20
N GLY A 152 11.79 14.09 -7.92
CA GLY A 152 12.28 14.62 -6.64
C GLY A 152 13.71 15.16 -6.68
N LYS A 153 14.29 15.34 -5.49
CA LYS A 153 15.65 15.84 -5.26
C LYS A 153 16.48 14.76 -4.56
N GLU A 154 17.80 14.89 -4.58
CA GLU A 154 18.72 13.91 -3.95
C GLU A 154 18.50 13.76 -2.44
N THR A 155 17.93 14.78 -1.79
CA THR A 155 17.59 14.76 -0.36
C THR A 155 16.27 14.05 -0.06
N TRP A 156 15.50 13.67 -1.07
CA TRP A 156 14.21 13.01 -0.89
C TRP A 156 14.39 11.48 -0.87
N LEU A 157 13.60 10.82 -0.02
CA LEU A 157 13.50 9.37 -0.05
C LEU A 157 12.66 8.91 -1.24
N PRO A 158 12.89 7.67 -1.75
CA PRO A 158 11.99 7.04 -2.69
C PRO A 158 10.57 6.94 -2.12
N ARG A 159 9.57 7.11 -2.98
CA ARG A 159 8.15 6.97 -2.65
C ARG A 159 7.49 6.07 -3.69
N SER A 160 6.42 5.40 -3.30
CA SER A 160 5.65 4.53 -4.18
C SER A 160 4.25 5.08 -4.42
N HIS A 161 3.67 4.64 -5.53
CA HIS A 161 2.26 4.79 -5.84
C HIS A 161 1.75 3.38 -6.16
N THR A 162 0.98 2.79 -5.24
CA THR A 162 0.60 1.37 -5.28
C THR A 162 -0.64 1.08 -6.14
N TRP A 163 -1.24 2.12 -6.71
CA TRP A 163 -2.45 2.04 -7.53
C TRP A 163 -2.19 1.75 -9.01
#